data_AF-A0AAW1FE58-F1
#
_entry.id   AF-A0AAW1FE58-F1
#
_cell.length_a   1.000
_cell.length_b   1.000
_cell.length_c   1.000
_cell.angle_alpha   90.00
_cell.angle_beta   90.00
_cell.angle_gamma   90.00
#
_symmetry.space_group_name_H-M   'P 1'
#
loop_
_entity.id
_entity.type
_entity.pdbx_description
1 polymer ?
#
loop_
_entity_poly.entity_id
_entity_poly.type
_entity_poly.pdbx_seq_one_letter_code
_entity_poly.pdbx_strand_id
1 'polypeptide(L)'
;MTLFCQELAALVFTKEVLVLSTLTGKVGPPKRQLDVAKVQATTDAVIQEFPQTSASDVRAVIRRVTMSSSTKRKEHNVEHVCVSM
;
A
#
# COMPACT_ATOMS: atom_id res chain seq x y z
N MET A 1 4.31 15.36 -3.73
CA MET A 1 4.65 14.25 -2.82
C MET A 1 3.59 13.14 -2.77
N THR A 2 2.39 13.34 -2.22
CA THR A 2 1.42 12.24 -1.98
C THR A 2 1.04 11.46 -3.23
N LEU A 3 0.61 12.13 -4.32
CA LEU A 3 0.24 11.45 -5.57
C LEU A 3 1.41 10.67 -6.17
N PHE A 4 2.58 11.32 -6.26
CA PHE A 4 3.82 10.68 -6.71
C PHE A 4 4.15 9.42 -5.90
N CYS A 5 4.09 9.49 -4.56
CA CYS A 5 4.34 8.34 -3.70
C CYS A 5 3.30 7.21 -3.91
N GLN A 6 2.03 7.55 -4.18
CA GLN A 6 0.99 6.57 -4.46
C GLN A 6 1.23 5.84 -5.78
N GLU A 7 1.57 6.57 -6.85
CA GLU A 7 1.88 6.01 -8.17
C GLU A 7 3.16 5.18 -8.13
N LEU A 8 4.22 5.69 -7.50
CA LEU A 8 5.46 4.96 -7.30
C LEU A 8 5.25 3.66 -6.51
N ALA A 9 4.47 3.71 -5.43
CA ALA A 9 4.13 2.50 -4.66
C ALA A 9 3.35 1.49 -5.50
N ALA A 10 2.41 1.94 -6.34
CA ALA A 10 1.65 1.07 -7.25
C ALA A 10 2.56 0.39 -8.29
N LEU A 11 3.61 1.09 -8.75
CA LEU A 11 4.61 0.56 -9.67
C LEU A 11 5.56 -0.43 -8.99
N VAL A 12 6.13 -0.09 -7.83
CA VAL A 12 7.17 -0.87 -7.14
C VAL A 12 6.62 -2.17 -6.52
N PHE A 13 5.42 -2.10 -5.96
CA PHE A 13 4.82 -3.23 -5.24
C PHE A 13 3.82 -4.01 -6.07
N THR A 14 3.27 -3.45 -7.15
CA THR A 14 2.09 -3.97 -7.88
C THR A 14 0.81 -3.95 -7.04
N LYS A 15 -0.34 -3.79 -7.71
CA LYS A 15 -1.65 -3.68 -7.05
C LYS A 15 -1.99 -4.93 -6.21
N GLU A 16 -1.62 -6.12 -6.67
CA GLU A 16 -1.92 -7.37 -5.96
C GLU A 16 -1.19 -7.48 -4.62
N VAL A 17 0.10 -7.15 -4.58
CA VAL A 17 0.88 -7.18 -3.33
C VAL A 17 0.37 -6.11 -2.38
N LEU A 18 0.01 -4.92 -2.86
CA LEU A 18 -0.55 -3.86 -2.03
C LEU A 18 -1.90 -4.23 -1.39
N VAL A 19 -2.69 -5.12 -2.00
CA VAL A 19 -3.96 -5.63 -1.45
C VAL A 19 -3.72 -6.69 -0.36
N LEU A 20 -2.71 -7.54 -0.57
CA LEU A 20 -2.42 -8.69 0.30
C LEU A 20 -1.43 -8.38 1.42
N SER A 21 -0.82 -7.20 1.39
CA SER A 21 0.25 -6.82 2.31
C SER A 21 -0.13 -5.64 3.20
N THR A 22 0.59 -5.51 4.31
CA THR A 22 0.57 -4.32 5.15
C THR A 22 1.98 -3.79 5.36
N LEU A 23 2.09 -2.53 5.76
CA LEU A 23 3.38 -1.92 6.04
C LEU A 23 4.19 -2.67 7.14
N THR A 24 3.51 -3.26 8.13
CA THR A 24 4.15 -3.86 9.32
C THR A 24 3.79 -5.31 9.59
N GLY A 25 2.83 -5.90 8.87
CA GLY A 25 2.33 -7.25 9.13
C GLY A 25 1.44 -7.39 10.37
N LYS A 26 1.16 -6.29 11.11
CA LYS A 26 0.58 -6.34 12.47
C LYS A 26 -0.96 -6.26 12.55
N VAL A 27 -1.70 -6.18 11.45
CA VAL A 27 -3.16 -5.93 11.49
C VAL A 27 -3.95 -6.89 10.59
N GLY A 28 -4.76 -7.75 11.21
CA GLY A 28 -5.68 -8.69 10.54
C GLY A 28 -5.06 -10.06 10.19
N PRO A 29 -5.86 -10.99 9.61
CA PRO A 29 -5.37 -12.32 9.17
C PRO A 29 -4.12 -12.17 8.29
N PRO A 30 -3.20 -13.15 8.25
CA PRO A 30 -1.77 -12.94 7.98
C PRO A 30 -1.53 -12.23 6.65
N LYS A 31 -1.54 -10.90 6.69
CA LYS A 31 -1.17 -10.05 5.58
C LYS A 31 0.34 -9.95 5.59
N ARG A 32 0.95 -10.29 4.46
CA ARG A 32 2.40 -10.27 4.31
C ARG A 32 2.94 -8.87 4.60
N GLN A 33 4.11 -8.77 5.23
CA GLN A 33 4.77 -7.48 5.34
C GLN A 33 5.27 -7.07 3.95
N LEU A 34 5.13 -5.79 3.59
CA LEU A 34 5.82 -5.25 2.42
C LEU A 34 7.33 -5.44 2.55
N ASP A 35 7.98 -5.71 1.43
CA ASP A 35 9.44 -5.81 1.37
C ASP A 35 10.08 -4.52 1.91
N VAL A 36 10.84 -4.68 3.00
CA VAL A 36 11.46 -3.56 3.73
C VAL A 36 12.45 -2.80 2.84
N ALA A 37 13.20 -3.50 1.99
CA ALA A 37 14.16 -2.87 1.10
C ALA A 37 13.46 -2.00 0.05
N LYS A 38 12.33 -2.49 -0.49
CA LYS A 38 11.51 -1.71 -1.42
C LYS A 38 10.84 -0.51 -0.76
N VAL A 39 10.40 -0.64 0.50
CA VAL A 39 9.86 0.48 1.28
C VAL A 39 10.93 1.55 1.50
N GLN A 40 12.16 1.14 1.82
CA GLN A 40 13.28 2.06 2.00
C GLN A 40 13.62 2.78 0.68
N ALA A 41 13.79 2.03 -0.43
CA ALA A 41 14.07 2.63 -1.74
C ALA A 41 12.97 3.60 -2.20
N THR A 42 11.70 3.27 -1.95
CA THR A 42 10.56 4.18 -2.22
C THR A 42 10.65 5.44 -1.36
N THR A 43 11.04 5.30 -0.10
CA THR A 43 11.21 6.43 0.83
C THR A 43 12.33 7.36 0.37
N ASP A 44 13.48 6.80 0.00
CA ASP A 44 14.63 7.57 -0.45
C ASP A 44 14.33 8.33 -1.75
N ALA A 45 13.68 7.68 -2.71
CA ALA A 45 13.28 8.31 -3.97
C ALA A 45 12.27 9.47 -3.76
N VAL A 46 11.31 9.31 -2.84
CA VAL A 46 10.34 10.37 -2.54
C VAL A 46 10.99 11.54 -1.80
N ILE A 47 11.94 11.29 -0.91
CA ILE A 47 12.68 12.35 -0.21
C ILE A 47 13.62 13.09 -1.18
N GLN A 48 14.26 12.36 -2.10
CA GLN A 48 15.11 12.98 -3.13
C GLN A 48 14.30 13.95 -4.01
N GLU A 49 13.09 13.56 -4.42
CA GLU A 49 12.21 14.40 -5.24
C GLU A 49 11.52 15.50 -4.43
N PHE A 50 11.22 15.25 -3.15
CA PHE A 50 10.55 16.18 -2.25
C PHE A 50 11.31 16.33 -0.92
N PRO A 51 12.42 17.11 -0.86
CA PRO A 51 13.33 17.17 0.28
C PRO A 51 12.73 17.63 1.62
N GLN A 52 11.59 18.32 1.58
CA GLN A 52 10.84 18.77 2.76
C GLN A 52 9.94 17.67 3.36
N THR A 53 9.94 16.48 2.77
CA THR A 53 9.12 15.34 3.19
C THR A 53 9.87 14.49 4.21
N SER A 54 9.21 14.08 5.29
CA SER A 54 9.82 13.14 6.22
C SER A 54 9.58 11.69 5.81
N ALA A 55 10.48 10.78 6.20
CA ALA A 55 10.27 9.34 6.04
C ALA A 55 8.98 8.83 6.71
N SER A 56 8.50 9.53 7.74
CA SER A 56 7.23 9.21 8.41
C SER A 56 6.03 9.55 7.53
N ASP A 57 6.07 10.66 6.81
CA ASP A 57 5.02 11.06 5.87
C ASP A 57 4.89 10.06 4.72
N VAL A 58 6.03 9.64 4.16
CA VAL A 58 6.05 8.62 3.09
C VAL A 58 5.45 7.30 3.57
N ARG A 59 5.86 6.83 4.77
CA ARG A 59 5.31 5.61 5.37
C ARG A 59 3.81 5.72 5.66
N ALA A 60 3.30 6.89 6.03
CA ALA A 60 1.88 7.13 6.22
C ALA A 60 1.09 7.07 4.89
N VAL A 61 1.68 7.53 3.79
CA VAL A 61 1.08 7.41 2.45
C VAL A 61 1.07 5.95 2.00
N ILE A 62 2.19 5.22 2.09
CA ILE A 62 2.27 3.80 1.74
C ILE A 62 1.25 2.97 2.53
N ARG A 63 1.11 3.25 3.84
CA ARG A 63 0.09 2.61 4.68
C ARG A 63 -1.32 2.86 4.13
N ARG A 64 -1.67 4.12 3.81
CA ARG A 64 -2.99 4.46 3.24
C ARG A 64 -3.26 3.74 1.92
N VAL A 65 -2.26 3.63 1.05
CA VAL A 65 -2.38 2.90 -0.22
C VAL A 65 -2.74 1.43 0.03
N THR A 66 -2.02 0.74 0.92
CA THR A 66 -2.30 -0.67 1.26
C THR A 66 -3.67 -0.89 1.90
N MET A 67 -4.16 0.10 2.65
CA MET A 67 -5.50 0.04 3.26
C MET A 67 -6.61 0.26 2.23
N SER A 68 -6.46 1.26 1.35
CA SER A 68 -7.44 1.59 0.31
C SER A 68 -7.56 0.48 -0.75
N SER A 69 -6.45 -0.13 -1.14
CA SER A 69 -6.45 -1.28 -2.05
C SER A 69 -7.15 -2.50 -1.42
N SER A 70 -6.96 -2.72 -0.11
CA SER A 70 -7.61 -3.80 0.63
C SER A 70 -9.15 -3.65 0.72
N THR A 71 -9.66 -2.43 0.90
CA THR A 71 -11.11 -2.18 1.01
C THR A 71 -11.83 -2.32 -0.33
N LYS A 72 -11.22 -1.89 -1.45
CA LYS A 72 -11.82 -2.08 -2.78
C LYS A 72 -12.07 -3.54 -3.17
N ARG A 73 -11.30 -4.48 -2.60
CA ARG A 73 -11.54 -5.92 -2.80
C ARG A 73 -12.70 -6.46 -1.96
N LYS A 74 -12.99 -5.85 -0.80
CA LYS A 74 -14.17 -6.23 -0.01
C LYS A 74 -15.46 -5.89 -0.77
N GLU A 75 -15.53 -4.75 -1.45
CA GLU A 75 -16.70 -4.39 -2.26
C GLU A 75 -16.91 -5.36 -3.43
N HIS A 76 -15.87 -5.66 -4.22
CA HIS A 76 -15.99 -6.64 -5.32
C HIS A 76 -16.26 -8.08 -4.88
N ASN A 77 -15.90 -8.47 -3.65
CA ASN A 77 -16.15 -9.83 -3.16
C ASN A 77 -17.50 -9.97 -2.43
N VAL A 78 -18.20 -8.88 -2.14
CA VAL A 78 -19.57 -8.92 -1.60
C VAL A 78 -20.59 -9.14 -2.72
N GLU A 79 -20.34 -8.65 -3.93
CA GLU A 79 -21.25 -8.83 -5.07
C GLU A 79 -21.25 -10.26 -5.62
N HIS A 80 -20.17 -11.03 -5.44
CA HIS A 80 -20.06 -12.39 -5.97
C HIS A 80 -20.59 -13.49 -5.03
N VAL A 81 -20.97 -13.14 -3.79
CA VAL A 81 -21.49 -14.10 -2.79
C VAL A 81 -23.02 -14.09 -2.72
N CYS A 82 -23.70 -13.11 -3.32
CA CYS A 82 -25.17 -13.00 -3.29
C CYS A 82 -25.91 -13.60 -4.49
N VAL A 83 -25.23 -14.30 -5.42
CA VAL A 83 -25.90 -15.02 -6.54
C VAL A 83 -25.64 -16.52 -6.42
N SER A 84 -26.08 -17.12 -5.32
CA SER A 84 -26.26 -18.57 -5.17
C SER A 84 -27.17 -18.83 -3.97
N MET A 85 -28.44 -18.46 -4.11
CA MET A 85 -29.56 -19.07 -3.37
C MET A 85 -30.68 -19.34 -4.35
#